data_AF-A0A3N5PXT4-F1
#
_entry.id   AF-A0A3N5PXT4-F1
#
_cell.length_a   1.000
_cell.length_b   1.000
_cell.length_c   1.000
_cell.angle_alpha   90.00
_cell.angle_beta   90.00
_cell.angle_gamma   90.00
#
_symmetry.space_group_name_H-M   'P 1'
#
loop_
_entity.id
_entity.type
_entity.pdbx_description
1 polymer ?
#
loop_
_entity_poly.entity_id
_entity_poly.type
_entity_poly.pdbx_seq_one_letter_code
_entity_poly.pdbx_strand_id
1 'polypeptide(L)'
;MPKASESYNLLALRPDLTREWHPTKNGKLGPKDVTPGSRKKVWWLCEQGHWWSATVSARVRGKSCTYCRGLQKQGEQCMIDVKPELLKEWHPSKNVGIKAREVLCTHSDKVWWICERGHEWQAAIRSRLTGKPCPFCSSFIPQTLTVKNVESRTTTKPQTHPGKLPVYALLNPLHDQMLPDYQGKNCGKADAMSMFQR
;
A
#
# COMPACT_ATOMS: atom_id res chain seq x y z
N MET A 1 -31.62 23.22 -14.56
CA MET A 1 -30.23 23.06 -14.09
C MET A 1 -29.51 24.36 -14.39
N PRO A 2 -28.85 25.00 -13.41
CA PRO A 2 -28.08 26.22 -13.66
C PRO A 2 -27.03 25.97 -14.75
N LYS A 3 -26.84 26.95 -15.63
CA LYS A 3 -25.77 26.96 -16.63
C LYS A 3 -24.44 27.23 -15.91
N ALA A 4 -23.34 26.75 -16.51
CA ALA A 4 -22.01 27.05 -15.99
C ALA A 4 -21.74 28.57 -16.07
N SER A 5 -21.08 29.11 -15.04
CA SER A 5 -20.60 30.49 -14.98
C SER A 5 -19.18 30.51 -14.41
N GLU A 6 -18.51 31.66 -14.42
CA GLU A 6 -17.15 31.85 -13.89
C GLU A 6 -17.00 31.31 -12.46
N SER A 7 -17.96 31.60 -11.58
CA SER A 7 -17.96 31.14 -10.18
C SER A 7 -18.69 29.81 -9.94
N TYR A 8 -19.42 29.31 -10.93
CA TYR A 8 -20.25 28.10 -10.80
C TYR A 8 -19.99 27.12 -11.94
N ASN A 9 -18.84 26.46 -11.87
CA ASN A 9 -18.44 25.40 -12.80
C ASN A 9 -17.58 24.35 -12.07
N LEU A 10 -17.28 23.23 -12.73
CA LEU A 10 -16.52 22.13 -12.14
C LEU A 10 -15.10 22.56 -11.75
N LEU A 11 -14.45 23.40 -12.55
CA LEU A 11 -13.11 23.92 -12.21
C LEU A 11 -13.13 24.76 -10.93
N ALA A 12 -14.08 25.68 -10.82
CA ALA A 12 -14.20 26.57 -9.66
C ALA A 12 -14.59 25.81 -8.38
N LEU A 13 -15.49 24.82 -8.48
CA LEU A 13 -16.08 24.17 -7.30
C LEU A 13 -15.41 22.84 -6.92
N ARG A 14 -14.75 22.17 -7.86
CA ARG A 14 -14.11 20.85 -7.68
C ARG A 14 -12.78 20.77 -8.46
N PRO A 15 -11.79 21.60 -8.13
CA PRO A 15 -10.47 21.58 -8.79
C PRO A 15 -9.78 20.22 -8.64
N ASP A 16 -10.04 19.50 -7.54
CA ASP A 16 -9.58 18.13 -7.29
C ASP A 16 -9.95 17.17 -8.43
N LEU A 17 -11.17 17.27 -8.95
CA LEU A 17 -11.66 16.40 -10.02
C LEU A 17 -11.16 16.81 -11.41
N THR A 18 -10.70 18.05 -11.59
CA THR A 18 -10.21 18.51 -12.89
C THR A 18 -8.91 17.83 -13.32
N ARG A 19 -8.10 17.37 -12.34
CA ARG A 19 -6.91 16.54 -12.58
C ARG A 19 -7.24 15.23 -13.27
N GLU A 20 -8.48 14.75 -13.10
CA GLU A 20 -8.96 13.53 -13.73
C GLU A 20 -9.71 13.79 -15.04
N TRP A 21 -9.78 15.03 -15.52
CA TRP A 21 -10.40 15.30 -16.82
C TRP A 21 -9.53 14.72 -17.94
N HIS A 22 -10.11 13.92 -18.84
CA HIS A 22 -9.32 13.37 -19.93
C HIS A 22 -8.86 14.50 -20.88
N PRO A 23 -7.57 14.58 -21.24
CA PRO A 23 -7.01 15.73 -21.96
C PRO A 23 -7.57 15.92 -23.37
N THR A 24 -7.85 14.84 -24.10
CA THR A 24 -8.24 14.91 -25.53
C THR A 24 -9.62 14.35 -25.87
N LYS A 25 -10.18 13.43 -25.08
CA LYS A 25 -11.43 12.71 -25.44
C LYS A 25 -12.71 13.54 -25.26
N ASN A 26 -12.65 14.70 -24.60
CA ASN A 26 -13.81 15.57 -24.40
C ASN A 26 -13.94 16.67 -25.46
N GLY A 27 -13.08 16.66 -26.49
CA GLY A 27 -13.08 17.64 -27.56
C GLY A 27 -12.88 19.06 -27.00
N LYS A 28 -13.77 19.99 -27.38
CA LYS A 28 -13.75 21.38 -26.90
C LYS A 28 -14.35 21.57 -25.50
N LEU A 29 -14.96 20.54 -24.92
CA LEU A 29 -15.60 20.64 -23.61
C LEU A 29 -14.54 20.55 -22.52
N GLY A 30 -14.41 21.60 -21.71
CA GLY A 30 -13.54 21.67 -20.55
C GLY A 30 -14.30 21.66 -19.22
N PRO A 31 -13.58 21.52 -18.09
CA PRO A 31 -14.17 21.60 -16.75
C PRO A 31 -14.90 22.92 -16.45
N LYS A 32 -14.50 24.03 -17.08
CA LYS A 32 -15.17 25.33 -16.94
C LYS A 32 -16.55 25.40 -17.59
N ASP A 33 -16.84 24.49 -18.55
CA ASP A 33 -18.07 24.52 -19.35
C ASP A 33 -19.19 23.67 -18.75
N VAL A 34 -18.95 23.03 -17.60
CA VAL A 34 -19.89 22.12 -16.94
C VAL A 34 -20.05 22.44 -15.47
N THR A 35 -21.26 22.29 -14.95
CA THR A 35 -21.52 22.41 -13.51
C THR A 35 -21.28 21.06 -12.82
N PRO A 36 -20.99 21.03 -11.50
CA PRO A 36 -20.86 19.77 -10.74
C PRO A 36 -22.11 18.87 -10.81
N GLY A 37 -23.30 19.47 -10.96
CA GLY A 37 -24.56 18.74 -11.13
C GLY A 37 -24.85 18.24 -12.55
N SER A 38 -23.95 18.48 -13.51
CA SER A 38 -24.20 18.17 -14.92
C SER A 38 -24.41 16.67 -15.17
N ARG A 39 -25.38 16.36 -16.04
CA ARG A 39 -25.64 15.01 -16.55
C ARG A 39 -24.84 14.67 -17.81
N LYS A 40 -23.99 15.59 -18.30
CA LYS A 40 -23.11 15.30 -19.45
C LYS A 40 -22.18 14.16 -19.12
N LYS A 41 -22.17 13.13 -19.97
CA LYS A 41 -21.21 12.02 -19.92
C LYS A 41 -19.91 12.51 -20.56
N VAL A 42 -18.82 12.41 -19.82
CA VAL A 42 -17.48 12.84 -20.22
C VAL A 42 -16.48 11.73 -19.92
N TRP A 43 -15.30 11.84 -20.50
CA TRP A 43 -14.17 10.94 -20.27
C TRP A 43 -13.31 11.46 -19.13
N TRP A 44 -13.02 10.59 -18.19
CA TRP A 44 -12.11 10.79 -17.07
C TRP A 44 -10.86 9.95 -17.28
N LEU A 45 -9.73 10.36 -16.69
CA LEU A 45 -8.44 9.69 -16.67
C LEU A 45 -7.96 9.65 -15.23
N CYS A 46 -7.69 8.46 -14.68
CA CYS A 46 -7.20 8.36 -13.31
C CYS A 46 -5.68 8.48 -13.29
N GLU A 47 -5.12 8.64 -12.09
CA GLU A 47 -3.68 8.69 -11.88
C GLU A 47 -2.95 7.43 -12.36
N GLN A 48 -3.65 6.31 -12.44
CA GLN A 48 -3.13 5.04 -12.97
C GLN A 48 -3.25 4.93 -14.50
N GLY A 49 -3.59 6.02 -15.20
CA GLY A 49 -3.66 6.06 -16.67
C GLY A 49 -4.90 5.42 -17.30
N HIS A 50 -5.82 4.85 -16.51
CA HIS A 50 -7.06 4.29 -17.04
C HIS A 50 -8.07 5.39 -17.33
N TRP A 51 -8.74 5.31 -18.48
CA TRP A 51 -9.86 6.18 -18.79
C TRP A 51 -11.21 5.48 -18.65
N TRP A 52 -12.23 6.22 -18.24
CA TRP A 52 -13.60 5.73 -18.17
C TRP A 52 -14.61 6.83 -18.48
N SER A 53 -15.83 6.44 -18.86
CA SER A 53 -16.92 7.39 -19.06
C SER A 53 -17.84 7.45 -17.85
N ALA A 54 -18.15 8.66 -17.39
CA ALA A 54 -19.12 8.91 -16.34
C ALA A 54 -19.75 10.28 -16.50
N THR A 55 -20.96 10.48 -15.96
CA THR A 55 -21.52 11.82 -15.88
C THR A 55 -20.77 12.65 -14.85
N VAL A 56 -20.68 13.96 -15.06
CA VAL A 56 -20.04 14.89 -14.11
C VAL A 56 -20.62 14.74 -12.71
N SER A 57 -21.95 14.77 -12.59
CA SER A 57 -22.67 14.56 -11.33
C SER A 57 -22.37 13.20 -10.67
N ALA A 58 -22.19 12.13 -11.44
CA ALA A 58 -21.82 10.83 -10.86
C ALA A 58 -20.38 10.86 -10.34
N ARG A 59 -19.43 11.46 -11.06
CA ARG A 59 -18.05 11.59 -10.61
C ARG A 59 -17.95 12.41 -9.32
N VAL A 60 -18.69 13.52 -9.27
CA VAL A 60 -18.79 14.40 -8.09
C VAL A 60 -19.32 13.66 -6.86
N ARG A 61 -20.29 12.75 -7.03
CA ARG A 61 -20.82 11.86 -5.98
C ARG A 61 -19.89 10.68 -5.63
N GLY A 62 -18.70 10.61 -6.21
CA GLY A 62 -17.70 9.59 -5.87
C GLY A 62 -17.58 8.41 -6.84
N LYS A 63 -18.24 8.42 -8.01
CA LYS A 63 -18.05 7.36 -9.02
C LYS A 63 -16.61 7.38 -9.55
N SER A 64 -15.80 6.42 -9.13
CA SER A 64 -14.38 6.30 -9.51
C SER A 64 -14.15 5.40 -10.74
N CYS A 65 -12.88 5.30 -11.14
CA CYS A 65 -12.40 4.44 -12.22
C CYS A 65 -12.90 3.00 -12.06
N THR A 66 -13.62 2.51 -13.07
CA THR A 66 -14.19 1.16 -13.08
C THR A 66 -13.13 0.08 -13.19
N TYR A 67 -12.02 0.36 -13.87
CA TYR A 67 -10.87 -0.55 -13.97
C TYR A 67 -10.20 -0.72 -12.61
N CYS A 68 -9.77 0.37 -11.98
CA CYS A 68 -9.18 0.33 -10.63
C CYS A 68 -10.11 -0.38 -9.63
N ARG A 69 -11.41 -0.08 -9.67
CA ARG A 69 -12.41 -0.76 -8.81
C ARG A 69 -12.57 -2.24 -9.15
N GLY A 70 -12.40 -2.63 -10.42
CA GLY A 70 -12.38 -4.03 -10.86
C GLY A 70 -11.17 -4.78 -10.28
N LEU A 71 -9.98 -4.20 -10.42
CA LEU A 71 -8.74 -4.74 -9.86
C LEU A 71 -8.83 -4.90 -8.33
N GLN A 72 -9.44 -3.94 -7.64
CA GLN A 72 -9.71 -4.04 -6.20
C GLN A 72 -10.61 -5.24 -5.87
N LYS A 73 -11.69 -5.43 -6.62
CA LYS A 73 -12.63 -6.55 -6.41
C LYS A 73 -11.99 -7.90 -6.72
N GLN A 74 -11.10 -7.94 -7.70
CA GLN A 74 -10.39 -9.15 -8.10
C GLN A 74 -9.12 -9.40 -7.27
N GLY A 75 -8.72 -8.44 -6.43
CA GLY A 75 -7.50 -8.48 -5.64
C GLY A 75 -6.21 -8.45 -6.48
N GLU A 76 -6.29 -7.95 -7.71
CA GLU A 76 -5.19 -7.76 -8.66
C GLU A 76 -4.37 -6.49 -8.37
N GLN A 77 -4.54 -5.86 -7.20
CA GLN A 77 -3.69 -4.76 -6.76
C GLN A 77 -2.40 -5.31 -6.17
N CYS A 78 -1.31 -4.56 -6.28
CA CYS A 78 -0.07 -4.93 -5.61
C CYS A 78 -0.17 -4.63 -4.10
N MET A 79 0.46 -5.47 -3.26
CA MET A 79 0.43 -5.34 -1.80
C MET A 79 0.85 -3.94 -1.31
N ILE A 80 1.86 -3.35 -1.97
CA ILE A 80 2.42 -2.05 -1.59
C ILE A 80 1.47 -0.90 -1.90
N ASP A 81 0.63 -1.03 -2.92
CA ASP A 81 -0.39 -0.03 -3.24
C ASP A 81 -1.48 0.00 -2.16
N VAL A 82 -1.73 -1.14 -1.52
CA VAL A 82 -2.76 -1.27 -0.46
C VAL A 82 -2.20 -0.92 0.92
N LYS A 83 -0.95 -1.34 1.21
CA LYS A 83 -0.37 -1.22 2.56
C LYS A 83 1.16 -1.03 2.49
N PRO A 84 1.65 0.19 2.21
CA PRO A 84 3.08 0.44 1.95
C PRO A 84 3.98 0.18 3.16
N GLU A 85 3.44 0.28 4.39
CA GLU A 85 4.18 -0.01 5.63
C GLU A 85 4.65 -1.47 5.72
N LEU A 86 4.04 -2.39 4.98
CA LEU A 86 4.47 -3.78 4.92
C LEU A 86 5.86 -3.95 4.30
N LEU A 87 6.38 -2.97 3.54
CA LEU A 87 7.76 -2.97 3.08
C LEU A 87 8.76 -3.01 4.24
N LYS A 88 8.42 -2.39 5.37
CA LYS A 88 9.29 -2.37 6.56
C LYS A 88 9.46 -3.77 7.15
N GLU A 89 8.47 -4.63 6.93
CA GLU A 89 8.47 -6.00 7.44
C GLU A 89 8.91 -7.02 6.39
N TRP A 90 9.22 -6.61 5.16
CA TRP A 90 9.64 -7.52 4.10
C TRP A 90 11.04 -8.07 4.37
N HIS A 91 11.20 -9.39 4.31
CA HIS A 91 12.52 -9.97 4.55
C HIS A 91 13.49 -9.62 3.39
N PRO A 92 14.69 -9.08 3.67
CA PRO A 92 15.58 -8.53 2.64
C PRO A 92 16.16 -9.57 1.66
N SER A 93 16.43 -10.79 2.13
CA SER A 93 17.11 -11.83 1.33
C SER A 93 16.34 -13.13 1.07
N LYS A 94 15.27 -13.43 1.81
CA LYS A 94 14.59 -14.75 1.75
C LYS A 94 13.46 -14.85 0.74
N ASN A 95 13.09 -13.74 0.09
CA ASN A 95 12.07 -13.70 -0.96
C ASN A 95 12.74 -13.66 -2.36
N VAL A 96 13.68 -14.57 -2.61
CA VAL A 96 14.43 -14.62 -3.87
C VAL A 96 13.47 -14.79 -5.04
N GLY A 97 13.60 -13.92 -6.06
CA GLY A 97 12.74 -13.93 -7.25
C GLY A 97 11.36 -13.28 -7.05
N ILE A 98 10.99 -12.92 -5.82
CA ILE A 98 9.71 -12.26 -5.51
C ILE A 98 10.00 -10.82 -5.10
N LYS A 99 9.62 -9.86 -5.95
CA LYS A 99 9.76 -8.44 -5.64
C LYS A 99 8.51 -7.95 -4.94
N ALA A 100 8.67 -7.38 -3.74
CA ALA A 100 7.56 -6.88 -2.91
C ALA A 100 6.57 -5.97 -3.67
N ARG A 101 7.09 -5.13 -4.58
CA ARG A 101 6.33 -4.17 -5.39
C ARG A 101 5.52 -4.80 -6.53
N GLU A 102 5.82 -6.04 -6.91
CA GLU A 102 5.17 -6.75 -8.02
C GLU A 102 4.19 -7.83 -7.50
N VAL A 103 4.10 -8.03 -6.18
CA VAL A 103 3.24 -9.09 -5.62
C VAL A 103 1.81 -8.62 -5.47
N LEU A 104 0.88 -9.36 -6.08
CA LEU A 104 -0.55 -9.11 -5.99
C LEU A 104 -1.12 -9.45 -4.60
N CYS A 105 -2.17 -8.75 -4.17
CA CYS A 105 -2.91 -9.01 -2.94
C CYS A 105 -3.57 -10.40 -2.92
N THR A 106 -3.79 -11.00 -4.09
CA THR A 106 -4.31 -12.37 -4.24
C THR A 106 -3.27 -13.46 -4.02
N HIS A 107 -1.97 -13.12 -4.06
CA HIS A 107 -0.90 -14.10 -3.97
C HIS A 107 -1.07 -14.96 -2.71
N SER A 108 -1.28 -16.26 -2.93
CA SER A 108 -1.62 -17.22 -1.88
C SER A 108 -0.41 -17.70 -1.09
N ASP A 109 0.77 -17.68 -1.71
CA ASP A 109 1.93 -18.31 -1.11
C ASP A 109 2.49 -17.48 0.04
N LYS A 110 3.12 -18.19 0.96
CA LYS A 110 3.77 -17.58 2.10
C LYS A 110 5.10 -16.97 1.66
N VAL A 111 5.28 -15.70 1.99
CA VAL A 111 6.54 -14.98 1.85
C VAL A 111 7.17 -14.79 3.22
N TRP A 112 8.46 -14.51 3.24
CA TRP A 112 9.23 -14.25 4.45
C TRP A 112 9.08 -12.80 4.90
N TRP A 113 8.87 -12.65 6.21
CA TRP A 113 8.74 -11.38 6.90
C TRP A 113 9.77 -11.30 8.03
N ILE A 114 10.10 -10.09 8.43
CA ILE A 114 10.94 -9.78 9.58
C ILE A 114 10.30 -8.61 10.35
N CYS A 115 10.28 -8.63 11.67
CA CYS A 115 9.82 -7.48 12.46
C CYS A 115 11.00 -6.69 13.01
N GLU A 116 10.74 -5.50 13.56
CA GLU A 116 11.78 -4.64 14.16
C GLU A 116 12.56 -5.32 15.31
N ARG A 117 11.99 -6.36 15.94
CA ARG A 117 12.67 -7.17 16.95
C ARG A 117 13.51 -8.32 16.37
N GLY A 118 13.62 -8.42 15.05
CA GLY A 118 14.41 -9.43 14.36
C GLY A 118 13.74 -10.80 14.24
N HIS A 119 12.48 -10.96 14.66
CA HIS A 119 11.79 -12.24 14.45
C HIS A 119 11.48 -12.42 12.97
N GLU A 120 11.84 -13.57 12.42
CA GLU A 120 11.55 -13.94 11.04
C GLU A 120 10.43 -14.97 10.99
N TRP A 121 9.47 -14.81 10.07
CA TRP A 121 8.39 -15.79 9.90
C TRP A 121 7.86 -15.83 8.48
N GLN A 122 7.19 -16.93 8.15
CA GLN A 122 6.46 -17.08 6.90
C GLN A 122 4.98 -16.80 7.10
N ALA A 123 4.40 -15.92 6.29
CA ALA A 123 2.97 -15.67 6.27
C ALA A 123 2.50 -15.29 4.87
N ALA A 124 1.23 -15.62 4.57
CA ALA A 124 0.58 -15.15 3.36
C ALA A 124 0.37 -13.64 3.42
N ILE A 125 0.52 -12.96 2.27
CA ILE A 125 0.32 -11.50 2.13
C ILE A 125 -1.04 -11.07 2.65
N ARG A 126 -2.10 -11.82 2.34
CA ARG A 126 -3.46 -11.56 2.81
C ARG A 126 -3.54 -11.43 4.34
N SER A 127 -2.79 -12.24 5.08
CA SER A 127 -2.77 -12.15 6.55
C SER A 127 -2.17 -10.84 7.05
N ARG A 128 -1.14 -10.33 6.37
CA ARG A 128 -0.52 -9.03 6.72
C ARG A 128 -1.40 -7.85 6.31
N LEU A 129 -2.08 -7.94 5.17
CA LEU A 129 -3.07 -6.95 4.74
C LEU A 129 -4.22 -6.82 5.76
N THR A 130 -4.68 -7.94 6.33
CA THR A 130 -5.67 -7.93 7.43
C THR A 130 -5.13 -7.43 8.77
N GLY A 131 -3.85 -7.08 8.85
CA GLY A 131 -3.25 -6.51 10.07
C GLY A 131 -2.81 -7.53 11.12
N LYS A 132 -2.66 -8.81 10.78
CA LYS A 132 -2.12 -9.79 11.73
C LYS A 132 -0.67 -9.43 12.06
N PRO A 133 -0.30 -9.23 13.34
CA PRO A 133 1.04 -8.82 13.75
C PRO A 133 2.06 -9.95 13.65
N CYS A 134 3.33 -9.68 14.00
CA CYS A 134 4.34 -10.73 14.17
C CYS A 134 3.86 -11.75 15.24
N PRO A 135 3.80 -13.06 14.92
CA PRO A 135 3.26 -14.06 15.83
C PRO A 135 4.05 -14.14 17.15
N PHE A 136 5.38 -14.00 17.07
CA PHE A 136 6.25 -14.00 18.25
C PHE A 136 6.02 -12.79 19.16
N CYS A 137 5.73 -11.62 18.59
CA CYS A 137 5.43 -10.43 19.38
C CYS A 137 4.03 -10.49 20.01
N SER A 138 3.03 -11.04 19.30
CA SER A 138 1.66 -11.15 19.82
C SER A 138 1.49 -12.26 20.86
N SER A 139 2.33 -13.29 20.84
CA SER A 139 2.29 -14.38 21.81
C SER A 139 2.97 -14.05 23.14
N PHE A 140 3.72 -12.94 23.22
CA PHE A 140 4.23 -12.42 24.49
C PHE A 140 3.18 -11.51 25.14
N ILE A 141 2.24 -12.13 25.86
CA ILE A 141 1.67 -11.47 27.04
C ILE A 141 2.80 -11.50 28.08
N PRO A 142 3.30 -10.37 28.60
CA PRO A 142 4.21 -10.40 29.73
C PRO A 142 3.48 -11.13 30.84
N GLN A 143 4.03 -12.26 31.33
CA GLN A 143 3.59 -12.77 32.63
C GLN A 143 3.81 -11.61 33.59
N THR A 144 2.71 -11.03 34.06
CA THR A 144 2.71 -9.98 35.07
C THR A 144 3.66 -10.41 36.17
N LEU A 145 4.77 -9.69 36.35
CA LEU A 145 5.52 -9.76 37.59
C LEU A 145 4.53 -9.38 38.68
N THR A 146 3.95 -10.37 39.34
CA THR A 146 3.22 -10.15 40.59
C THR A 146 4.28 -9.73 41.60
N VAL A 147 4.48 -8.42 41.74
CA VAL A 147 5.20 -7.87 42.88
C VAL A 147 4.32 -8.10 44.11
N LYS A 148 4.40 -9.29 44.70
CA LYS A 148 4.07 -9.47 46.10
C LYS A 148 5.25 -8.93 46.89
N ASN A 149 5.09 -7.69 47.31
CA ASN A 149 5.98 -7.00 48.23
C ASN A 149 5.98 -7.77 49.56
N VAL A 150 7.09 -8.42 49.90
CA VAL A 150 7.46 -8.74 51.28
C VAL A 150 8.96 -8.49 51.41
N GLU A 151 9.30 -7.59 52.32
CA GLU A 151 10.64 -7.11 52.61
C GLU A 151 11.55 -8.23 53.15
N SER A 152 12.86 -8.13 52.85
CA SER A 152 13.99 -8.21 53.81
C SER A 152 15.22 -8.99 53.30
N ARG A 153 16.25 -8.22 52.95
CA ARG A 153 17.70 -8.35 53.26
C ARG A 153 18.51 -9.63 52.94
N THR A 154 19.65 -9.37 52.28
CA THR A 154 21.02 -9.96 52.38
C THR A 154 21.60 -10.72 51.17
N THR A 155 22.71 -10.16 50.65
CA THR A 155 23.95 -10.77 50.08
C THR A 155 23.79 -11.85 48.99
N THR A 156 24.39 -11.73 47.79
CA THR A 156 25.83 -11.95 47.48
C THR A 156 26.08 -11.65 45.98
N LYS A 157 27.35 -11.36 45.63
CA LYS A 157 27.89 -10.88 44.32
C LYS A 157 27.99 -12.01 43.23
N PRO A 158 28.54 -11.76 42.02
CA PRO A 158 27.89 -11.88 40.71
C PRO A 158 28.35 -13.10 39.88
N GLN A 159 27.63 -13.43 38.80
CA GLN A 159 28.13 -14.38 37.79
C GLN A 159 28.06 -13.76 36.38
N THR A 160 29.24 -13.62 35.80
CA THR A 160 29.53 -13.22 34.43
C THR A 160 29.39 -14.37 33.45
N HIS A 161 29.26 -14.01 32.16
CA HIS A 161 29.86 -14.59 30.95
C HIS A 161 28.83 -14.69 29.80
N PRO A 162 29.27 -14.76 28.54
CA PRO A 162 30.15 -13.83 27.83
C PRO A 162 29.61 -13.53 26.40
N GLY A 163 30.19 -12.56 25.70
CA GLY A 163 30.10 -12.56 24.22
C GLY A 163 29.66 -11.26 23.57
N LYS A 164 30.57 -10.30 23.56
CA LYS A 164 30.92 -9.40 22.45
C LYS A 164 29.82 -9.11 21.40
N LEU A 165 29.40 -7.84 21.40
CA LEU A 165 29.00 -7.10 20.20
C LEU A 165 30.00 -7.31 19.05
N PRO A 166 29.51 -7.33 17.81
CA PRO A 166 30.03 -6.39 16.82
C PRO A 166 28.89 -5.51 16.33
N VAL A 167 28.96 -4.22 16.63
CA VAL A 167 29.32 -3.16 15.66
C VAL A 167 28.35 -3.16 14.49
N TYR A 168 27.37 -2.26 14.58
CA TYR A 168 26.67 -1.71 13.42
C TYR A 168 27.71 -1.28 12.38
N ALA A 169 27.83 -2.06 11.32
CA ALA A 169 28.55 -1.67 10.13
C ALA A 169 27.70 -2.04 8.92
N LEU A 170 27.18 -0.99 8.28
CA LEU A 170 26.60 -0.98 6.94
C LEU A 170 25.18 -1.56 6.82
N LEU A 171 24.25 -1.08 7.65
CA LEU A 171 22.91 -0.82 7.16
C LEU A 171 23.02 0.32 6.16
N ASN A 172 23.29 0.00 4.89
CA ASN A 172 22.90 0.91 3.82
C ASN A 172 21.38 1.02 3.91
N PRO A 173 20.83 2.21 4.19
CA PRO A 173 19.41 2.40 4.06
C PRO A 173 19.07 2.06 2.61
N LEU A 174 18.17 1.10 2.39
CA LEU A 174 17.47 0.98 1.10
C LEU A 174 16.61 2.23 0.79
N HIS A 175 16.80 3.32 1.52
CA HIS A 175 16.18 4.60 1.28
C HIS A 175 16.80 5.35 0.09
N ASP A 176 18.01 4.98 -0.37
CA ASP A 176 18.77 5.78 -1.33
C ASP A 176 19.22 5.04 -2.60
N GLN A 177 18.44 4.06 -3.06
CA GLN A 177 18.41 3.79 -4.49
C GLN A 177 17.51 4.84 -5.12
N MET A 178 18.16 5.89 -5.63
CA MET A 178 17.56 6.96 -6.42
C MET A 178 16.45 6.41 -7.31
N LEU A 179 15.25 6.99 -7.14
CA LEU A 179 14.13 6.80 -8.03
C LEU A 179 14.57 7.10 -9.47
N PRO A 180 14.50 6.15 -10.42
CA PRO A 180 14.11 6.51 -11.77
C PRO A 180 12.62 6.81 -11.72
N ASP A 181 12.23 7.99 -12.21
CA ASP A 181 10.87 8.47 -12.42
C ASP A 181 9.86 7.32 -12.58
N TYR A 182 9.17 6.99 -11.48
CA TYR A 182 8.13 5.97 -11.52
C TYR A 182 6.90 6.56 -12.21
N GLN A 183 6.93 6.56 -13.53
CA GLN A 183 5.72 6.64 -14.34
C GLN A 183 4.95 5.34 -14.08
N GLY A 184 3.82 5.46 -13.39
CA GLY A 184 2.98 4.35 -12.95
C GLY A 184 2.95 3.20 -13.96
N LYS A 185 3.65 2.12 -13.64
CA LYS A 185 3.57 0.88 -14.40
C LYS A 185 2.48 0.02 -13.78
N ASN A 186 1.53 -0.35 -14.63
CA ASN A 186 0.43 -1.24 -14.32
C ASN A 186 0.93 -2.52 -13.62
N CYS A 187 0.39 -2.84 -12.44
CA CYS A 187 0.26 -4.22 -11.97
C CYS A 187 -0.79 -4.91 -12.88
N GLY A 188 -0.43 -5.11 -14.14
CA GLY A 188 -1.30 -5.62 -15.18
C GLY A 188 -0.52 -6.61 -16.01
N LYS A 189 -0.73 -7.89 -15.71
CA LYS A 189 -0.18 -9.08 -16.39
C LYS A 189 1.34 -9.08 -16.55
N ALA A 190 2.03 -9.52 -15.50
CA ALA A 190 3.18 -10.39 -15.75
C ALA A 190 2.60 -11.77 -16.08
N ASP A 191 2.93 -12.30 -17.25
CA ASP A 191 2.56 -13.66 -17.63
C ASP A 191 2.95 -14.62 -16.50
N ALA A 192 1.94 -15.32 -15.97
CA ALA A 192 2.13 -16.48 -15.12
C ALA A 192 2.73 -17.61 -15.98
N MET A 193 3.98 -17.45 -16.39
CA MET A 193 4.82 -18.53 -16.90
C MET A 193 5.21 -19.37 -15.70
N SER A 194 4.34 -20.35 -15.42
CA SER A 194 4.62 -21.66 -14.85
C SER A 194 6.12 -22.00 -14.76
N MET A 195 6.72 -21.81 -13.58
CA MET A 195 7.87 -22.57 -13.06
C MET A 195 7.63 -22.58 -11.54
N PHE A 196 7.26 -23.67 -10.88
CA PHE A 196 7.87 -24.99 -10.87
C PHE A 196 6.80 -26.07 -10.63
N GLN A 197 6.80 -27.12 -11.46
CA GLN A 197 6.16 -28.40 -11.16
C GLN A 197 7.20 -29.40 -10.64
N ARG A 198 6.75 -30.17 -9.65
CA ARG A 198 7.32 -31.40 -9.04
C ARG A 198 8.23 -31.21 -7.83
#